data_AF-A0A4X2KXQ1-F1
#
_entry.id   AF-A0A4X2KXQ1-F1
#
_cell.length_a   1.000
_cell.length_b   1.000
_cell.length_c   1.000
_cell.angle_alpha   90.00
_cell.angle_beta   90.00
_cell.angle_gamma   90.00
#
_symmetry.space_group_name_H-M   'P 1'
#
loop_
_entity.id
_entity.type
_entity.pdbx_description
1 polymer ?
#
loop_
_entity_poly.entity_id
_entity_poly.type
_entity_poly.pdbx_seq_one_letter_code
_entity_poly.pdbx_strand_id
1 'polypeptide(L)'
;MWARLRLSSLFGLTCGLLWLCPAAGSTCPVYQTLLCQLKNMAKKDFLKAFMTDQGLNSPHLNETCTGSSDFPVTETLKDLPPVTFLQTVSQTVRLIEQKLNEPVFKRMHIYLQGIDNNVCCMLQALLPAPAACPAPASRRTLSPTPTVGSFSWKLERCKIIQSYQRFMEAVGKVLETWGASPGQRNRKRRSLLNVLLGQRRKVRAG
;
A
#
# COMPACT_ATOMS: atom_id res chain seq x y z
N MET A 1 -29.05 -31.03 -57.12
CA MET A 1 -28.75 -29.65 -56.66
C MET A 1 -29.98 -29.09 -55.96
N TRP A 2 -29.80 -28.12 -55.06
CA TRP A 2 -30.74 -27.48 -54.13
C TRP A 2 -30.84 -28.13 -52.73
N ALA A 3 -30.00 -27.61 -51.83
CA ALA A 3 -29.98 -27.86 -50.40
C ALA A 3 -31.05 -27.00 -49.71
N ARG A 4 -31.81 -27.60 -48.78
CA ARG A 4 -32.69 -26.86 -47.87
C ARG A 4 -31.86 -26.34 -46.69
N LEU A 5 -31.84 -25.00 -46.53
CA LEU A 5 -31.34 -24.34 -45.33
C LEU A 5 -32.14 -24.80 -44.10
N ARG A 6 -31.48 -25.39 -43.11
CA ARG A 6 -31.99 -25.44 -41.73
C ARG A 6 -31.57 -24.16 -41.02
N LEU A 7 -32.52 -23.23 -40.91
CA LEU A 7 -32.40 -22.02 -40.10
C LEU A 7 -32.74 -22.36 -38.64
N SER A 8 -31.77 -22.84 -37.88
CA SER A 8 -31.94 -23.01 -36.43
C SER A 8 -30.58 -23.24 -35.79
N SER A 9 -29.93 -22.16 -35.30
CA SER A 9 -28.87 -22.18 -34.24
C SER A 9 -28.08 -20.85 -34.15
N LEU A 10 -28.69 -19.67 -34.27
CA LEU A 10 -27.93 -18.40 -34.09
C LEU A 10 -28.50 -17.44 -33.03
N PHE A 11 -29.64 -17.73 -32.41
CA PHE A 11 -30.20 -16.90 -31.35
C PHE A 11 -29.69 -17.24 -29.93
N GLY A 12 -28.95 -18.34 -29.75
CA GLY A 12 -28.46 -18.78 -28.44
C GLY A 12 -27.06 -18.30 -28.06
N LEU A 13 -26.31 -17.68 -28.99
CA LEU A 13 -24.88 -17.39 -28.81
C LEU A 13 -24.56 -15.91 -28.55
N THR A 14 -25.53 -14.99 -28.71
CA THR A 14 -25.32 -13.55 -28.46
C THR A 14 -25.78 -13.10 -27.07
N CYS A 15 -26.59 -13.89 -26.36
CA CYS A 15 -27.04 -13.58 -24.99
C CYS A 15 -26.16 -14.17 -23.87
N GLY A 16 -25.27 -15.13 -24.18
CA GLY A 16 -24.40 -15.78 -23.20
C GLY A 16 -23.11 -15.02 -22.86
N LEU A 17 -22.76 -13.98 -23.64
CA LEU A 17 -21.52 -13.20 -23.47
C LEU A 17 -21.71 -11.89 -22.69
N LEU A 18 -22.94 -11.54 -22.33
CA LEU A 18 -23.27 -10.35 -21.52
C LEU A 18 -23.45 -10.68 -20.03
N TRP A 19 -23.30 -11.95 -19.65
CA TRP A 19 -23.26 -12.35 -18.25
C TRP A 19 -21.85 -12.19 -17.69
N LEU A 20 -21.56 -10.93 -17.36
CA LEU A 20 -21.10 -10.56 -16.02
C LEU A 20 -20.16 -11.61 -15.40
N CYS A 21 -18.88 -11.53 -15.74
CA CYS A 21 -17.94 -11.57 -14.64
C CYS A 21 -18.19 -10.27 -13.88
N PRO A 22 -18.81 -10.26 -12.68
CA PRO A 22 -18.38 -9.24 -11.75
C PRO A 22 -16.89 -9.54 -11.65
N ALA A 23 -16.05 -8.68 -12.25
CA ALA A 23 -14.70 -8.55 -11.77
C ALA A 23 -14.91 -8.46 -10.26
N ALA A 24 -14.48 -9.49 -9.53
CA ALA A 24 -14.52 -9.50 -8.09
C ALA A 24 -13.54 -8.41 -7.69
N GLY A 25 -13.98 -7.15 -7.81
CA GLY A 25 -13.32 -5.99 -7.29
C GLY A 25 -13.40 -6.24 -5.81
N SER A 26 -12.33 -6.83 -5.27
CA SER A 26 -12.17 -6.98 -3.83
C SER A 26 -12.38 -5.57 -3.28
N THR A 27 -13.51 -5.38 -2.61
CA THR A 27 -13.88 -4.08 -2.08
C THR A 27 -12.82 -3.73 -1.05
N CYS A 28 -12.30 -2.51 -1.11
CA CYS A 28 -11.27 -2.09 -0.18
C CYS A 28 -11.73 -2.30 1.26
N PRO A 29 -10.89 -2.86 2.14
CA PRO A 29 -11.22 -2.99 3.55
C PRO A 29 -11.60 -1.63 4.17
N VAL A 30 -12.36 -1.67 5.26
CA VAL A 30 -12.72 -0.44 5.96
C VAL A 30 -11.47 0.28 6.50
N TYR A 31 -11.54 1.61 6.59
CA TYR A 31 -10.42 2.48 6.98
C TYR A 31 -9.62 1.99 8.20
N GLN A 32 -10.31 1.53 9.25
CA GLN A 32 -9.64 1.06 10.47
C GLN A 32 -8.84 -0.22 10.27
N THR A 33 -9.35 -1.14 9.44
CA THR A 33 -8.64 -2.35 9.06
C THR A 33 -7.39 -2.00 8.26
N LEU A 34 -7.51 -1.09 7.28
CA LEU A 34 -6.37 -0.62 6.48
C LEU A 34 -5.30 0.06 7.35
N LEU A 35 -5.72 0.91 8.29
CA LEU A 35 -4.80 1.59 9.20
C LEU A 35 -4.04 0.60 10.09
N CYS A 36 -4.76 -0.38 10.66
CA CYS A 36 -4.16 -1.44 11.46
C CYS A 36 -3.18 -2.28 10.62
N GLN A 37 -3.56 -2.64 9.40
CA GLN A 37 -2.69 -3.39 8.48
C GLN A 37 -1.43 -2.61 8.16
N LEU A 38 -1.52 -1.33 7.79
CA LEU A 38 -0.34 -0.50 7.47
C LEU A 38 0.58 -0.32 8.69
N LYS A 39 0.03 -0.08 9.89
CA LYS A 39 0.80 -0.02 11.14
C LYS A 39 1.55 -1.31 11.43
N ASN A 40 0.89 -2.46 11.27
CA ASN A 40 1.54 -3.75 11.44
C ASN A 40 2.58 -3.98 10.35
N MET A 41 2.30 -3.51 9.13
CA MET A 41 3.22 -3.68 8.02
C MET A 41 4.52 -2.90 8.21
N ALA A 42 4.43 -1.72 8.82
CA ALA A 42 5.57 -0.87 9.17
C ALA A 42 6.55 -1.51 10.18
N LYS A 43 6.11 -2.51 10.95
CA LYS A 43 6.94 -3.19 11.97
C LYS A 43 7.77 -4.35 11.40
N LYS A 44 7.65 -4.64 10.11
CA LYS A 44 8.27 -5.83 9.52
C LYS A 44 9.75 -5.61 9.23
N ASP A 45 10.58 -6.37 9.94
CA ASP A 45 12.01 -6.43 9.71
C ASP A 45 12.38 -7.40 8.57
N PHE A 46 12.96 -6.85 7.51
CA PHE A 46 13.56 -7.56 6.38
C PHE A 46 15.09 -7.53 6.42
N LEU A 47 15.68 -6.59 7.16
CA LEU A 47 17.12 -6.40 7.20
C LEU A 47 17.79 -7.59 7.88
N LYS A 48 17.28 -7.98 9.05
CA LYS A 48 17.85 -9.10 9.81
C LYS A 48 17.82 -10.41 9.02
N ALA A 49 16.71 -10.69 8.34
CA ALA A 49 16.57 -11.86 7.47
C ALA A 49 17.58 -11.82 6.31
N PHE A 50 17.65 -10.69 5.61
CA PHE A 50 18.60 -10.51 4.51
C PHE A 50 20.06 -10.67 4.96
N MET A 51 20.44 -10.04 6.07
CA MET A 51 21.81 -10.13 6.60
C MET A 51 22.17 -11.57 6.98
N THR A 52 21.22 -12.32 7.53
CA THR A 52 21.41 -13.73 7.87
C THR A 52 21.59 -14.57 6.60
N ASP A 53 20.68 -14.44 5.63
CA ASP A 53 20.70 -15.23 4.39
C ASP A 53 21.91 -14.94 3.51
N GLN A 54 22.45 -13.71 3.57
CA GLN A 54 23.60 -13.29 2.76
C GLN A 54 24.95 -13.47 3.45
N GLY A 55 24.97 -13.95 4.70
CA GLY A 55 26.21 -14.10 5.49
C GLY A 55 26.83 -12.76 5.91
N LEU A 56 26.00 -11.72 6.07
CA LEU A 56 26.42 -10.39 6.54
C LEU A 56 26.18 -10.18 8.05
N ASN A 57 25.55 -11.15 8.72
CA ASN A 57 25.27 -11.09 10.16
C ASN A 57 26.53 -11.38 11.01
N SER A 58 27.55 -10.54 10.82
CA SER A 58 28.79 -10.51 11.59
C SER A 58 28.89 -9.16 12.30
N PRO A 59 29.35 -9.11 13.56
CA PRO A 59 29.51 -7.85 14.30
C PRO A 59 30.27 -6.77 13.53
N HIS A 60 31.29 -7.18 12.75
CA HIS A 60 32.11 -6.27 11.95
C HIS A 60 31.42 -5.69 10.71
N LEU A 61 30.30 -6.29 10.25
CA LEU A 61 29.59 -5.89 9.03
C LEU A 61 28.26 -5.18 9.32
N ASN A 62 27.80 -5.18 10.57
CA ASN A 62 26.54 -4.55 10.96
C ASN A 62 26.55 -3.04 10.69
N GLU A 63 27.67 -2.38 10.99
CA GLU A 63 27.89 -0.96 10.69
C GLU A 63 28.12 -0.69 9.19
N THR A 64 28.35 -1.71 8.37
CA THR A 64 28.60 -1.53 6.93
C THR A 64 27.31 -1.36 6.13
N CYS A 65 26.17 -1.82 6.68
CA CYS A 65 24.84 -1.56 6.12
C CYS A 65 24.31 -0.15 6.39
N THR A 66 25.07 0.64 7.17
CA THR A 66 24.79 2.05 7.41
C THR A 66 25.25 2.88 6.21
N GLY A 67 24.32 3.16 5.30
CA GLY A 67 24.54 4.06 4.17
C GLY A 67 23.24 4.73 3.78
N SER A 68 23.28 6.05 3.54
CA SER A 68 22.10 6.84 3.21
C SER A 68 21.60 6.48 1.82
N SER A 69 20.45 5.80 1.73
CA SER A 69 19.54 6.09 0.63
C SER A 69 18.66 7.25 1.07
N ASP A 70 18.47 8.23 0.17
CA ASP A 70 17.66 9.43 0.42
C ASP A 70 16.16 9.10 0.40
N PHE A 71 15.73 8.26 1.34
CA PHE A 71 14.31 8.03 1.61
C PHE A 71 13.81 9.01 2.68
N PRO A 72 12.54 9.43 2.61
CA PRO A 72 11.96 10.34 3.58
C PRO A 72 12.12 9.84 5.03
N VAL A 73 12.37 10.76 5.95
CA VAL A 73 12.46 10.50 7.39
C VAL A 73 11.24 11.09 8.12
N THR A 74 11.09 10.79 9.40
CA THR A 74 9.91 11.20 10.21
C THR A 74 9.63 12.69 10.09
N GLU A 75 10.67 13.52 10.14
CA GLU A 75 10.60 14.97 10.10
C GLU A 75 10.03 15.48 8.77
N THR A 76 10.31 14.78 7.67
CA THR A 76 9.75 15.10 6.35
C THR A 76 8.34 14.57 6.14
N LEU A 77 7.90 13.58 6.92
CA LEU A 77 6.61 12.90 6.74
C LEU A 77 5.52 13.40 7.67
N LYS A 78 5.86 13.80 8.90
CA LYS A 78 4.90 14.10 9.97
C LYS A 78 3.98 15.28 9.67
N ASP A 79 4.46 16.25 8.90
CA ASP A 79 3.73 17.49 8.60
C ASP A 79 2.97 17.41 7.27
N LEU A 80 3.04 16.27 6.57
CA LEU A 80 2.34 16.08 5.29
C LEU A 80 0.83 15.90 5.51
N PRO A 81 -0.01 16.51 4.66
CA PRO A 81 -1.43 16.18 4.60
C PRO A 81 -1.64 14.67 4.33
N PRO A 82 -2.69 14.02 4.86
CA PRO A 82 -2.88 12.57 4.74
C PRO A 82 -2.77 12.00 3.32
N VAL A 83 -3.32 12.70 2.33
CA VAL A 83 -3.24 12.29 0.92
C VAL A 83 -1.79 12.35 0.40
N THR A 84 -1.09 13.46 0.65
CA THR A 84 0.31 13.64 0.25
C THR A 84 1.21 12.63 0.94
N PHE A 85 1.01 12.40 2.25
CA PHE A 85 1.71 11.36 3.00
C PHE A 85 1.58 9.98 2.32
N LEU A 86 0.35 9.55 2.02
CA LEU A 86 0.09 8.27 1.37
C LEU A 86 0.70 8.18 -0.04
N GLN A 87 0.65 9.27 -0.81
CA GLN A 87 1.31 9.34 -2.12
C GLN A 87 2.83 9.18 -2.00
N THR A 88 3.45 9.86 -1.04
CA THR A 88 4.90 9.72 -0.75
C THR A 88 5.24 8.29 -0.34
N VAL A 89 4.39 7.63 0.46
CA VAL A 89 4.57 6.21 0.81
C VAL A 89 4.54 5.32 -0.42
N SER A 90 3.50 5.43 -1.26
CA SER A 90 3.37 4.64 -2.49
C SER A 90 4.58 4.84 -3.42
N GLN A 91 5.01 6.08 -3.64
CA GLN A 91 6.16 6.39 -4.50
C GLN A 91 7.47 5.79 -3.95
N THR A 92 7.70 5.90 -2.65
CA THR A 92 8.92 5.41 -2.01
C THR A 92 8.98 3.88 -2.04
N VAL A 93 7.88 3.20 -1.72
CA VAL A 93 7.75 1.74 -1.76
C VAL A 93 8.03 1.19 -3.16
N ARG A 94 7.49 1.83 -4.20
CA ARG A 94 7.74 1.45 -5.61
C ARG A 94 9.16 1.72 -6.06
N LEU A 95 9.78 2.81 -5.61
CA LEU A 95 11.20 3.07 -5.88
C LEU A 95 12.09 1.97 -5.26
N ILE A 96 11.74 1.49 -4.06
CA ILE A 96 12.46 0.40 -3.41
C ILE A 96 12.24 -0.91 -4.16
N GLU A 97 11.02 -1.21 -4.60
CA GLU A 97 10.73 -2.38 -5.44
C GLU A 97 11.58 -2.38 -6.72
N GLN A 98 11.73 -1.23 -7.37
CA GLN A 98 12.59 -1.06 -8.55
C GLN A 98 14.08 -1.27 -8.23
N LYS A 99 14.57 -0.77 -7.10
CA LYS A 99 15.97 -0.91 -6.66
C LYS A 99 16.32 -2.33 -6.22
N LEU A 100 15.33 -3.13 -5.85
CA LEU A 100 15.47 -4.52 -5.37
C LEU A 100 14.83 -5.50 -6.35
N ASN A 101 14.99 -5.30 -7.67
CA ASN A 101 14.23 -6.03 -8.69
C ASN A 101 14.67 -7.49 -8.89
N GLU A 102 15.69 -7.96 -8.18
CA GLU A 102 16.23 -9.30 -8.34
C GLU A 102 15.32 -10.38 -7.71
N PRO A 103 15.29 -11.63 -8.26
CA PRO A 103 14.40 -12.70 -7.78
C PRO A 103 14.54 -13.07 -6.30
N VAL A 104 15.72 -12.85 -5.72
CA VAL A 104 16.00 -13.06 -4.29
C VAL A 104 15.12 -12.20 -3.38
N PHE A 105 14.59 -11.07 -3.88
CA PHE A 105 13.70 -10.18 -3.14
C PHE A 105 12.21 -10.46 -3.33
N LYS A 106 11.82 -11.56 -3.98
CA LYS A 106 10.42 -11.91 -4.27
C LYS A 106 9.48 -11.78 -3.07
N ARG A 107 9.91 -12.20 -1.87
CA ARG A 107 9.09 -12.07 -0.65
C ARG A 107 8.87 -10.62 -0.25
N MET A 108 9.90 -9.78 -0.40
CA MET A 108 9.80 -8.35 -0.13
C MET A 108 8.93 -7.66 -1.19
N HIS A 109 9.02 -8.04 -2.47
CA HIS A 109 8.13 -7.49 -3.52
C HIS A 109 6.66 -7.71 -3.23
N ILE A 110 6.26 -8.95 -2.91
CA ILE A 110 4.87 -9.26 -2.55
C ILE A 110 4.41 -8.38 -1.38
N TYR A 111 5.31 -8.11 -0.44
CA TYR A 111 5.02 -7.28 0.72
C TYR A 111 4.89 -5.79 0.37
N LEU A 112 5.79 -5.26 -0.45
CA LEU A 112 5.74 -3.88 -0.96
C LEU A 112 4.46 -3.65 -1.77
N GLN A 113 4.06 -4.61 -2.60
CA GLN A 113 2.78 -4.59 -3.33
C GLN A 113 1.58 -4.58 -2.38
N GLY A 114 1.63 -5.36 -1.29
CA GLY A 114 0.61 -5.33 -0.24
C GLY A 114 0.48 -3.96 0.43
N ILE A 115 1.61 -3.29 0.70
CA ILE A 115 1.61 -1.91 1.22
C ILE A 115 0.99 -0.97 0.19
N ASP A 116 1.41 -1.02 -1.07
CA ASP A 116 0.92 -0.12 -2.12
C ASP A 116 -0.60 -0.28 -2.36
N ASN A 117 -1.10 -1.52 -2.33
CA ASN A 117 -2.53 -1.81 -2.42
C ASN A 117 -3.30 -1.23 -1.24
N ASN A 118 -2.80 -1.39 -0.01
CA ASN A 118 -3.43 -0.82 1.18
C ASN A 118 -3.42 0.71 1.18
N VAL A 119 -2.32 1.32 0.71
CA VAL A 119 -2.20 2.76 0.51
C VAL A 119 -3.22 3.25 -0.51
N CYS A 120 -3.36 2.56 -1.65
CA CYS A 120 -4.36 2.94 -2.63
C CYS A 120 -5.79 2.84 -2.07
N CYS A 121 -6.11 1.76 -1.36
CA CYS A 121 -7.41 1.63 -0.69
C CYS A 121 -7.66 2.76 0.33
N MET A 122 -6.62 3.18 1.07
CA MET A 122 -6.75 4.29 2.02
C MET A 122 -6.94 5.64 1.32
N LEU A 123 -6.28 5.86 0.17
CA LEU A 123 -6.50 7.04 -0.67
C LEU A 123 -7.95 7.11 -1.17
N GLN A 124 -8.50 6.00 -1.65
CA GLN A 124 -9.90 5.91 -2.07
C GLN A 124 -10.87 6.19 -0.91
N ALA A 125 -10.54 5.78 0.31
CA ALA A 125 -11.36 6.05 1.49
C ALA A 125 -11.33 7.53 1.95
N LEU A 126 -10.30 8.30 1.54
CA LEU A 126 -10.13 9.70 1.91
C LEU A 126 -10.66 10.68 0.85
N LEU A 127 -10.77 10.24 -0.41
CA LEU A 127 -11.14 11.09 -1.53
C LEU A 127 -12.64 10.91 -1.89
N PRO A 128 -13.37 12.00 -2.16
CA PRO A 128 -14.82 11.96 -2.41
C PRO A 128 -15.22 11.34 -3.76
N ALA A 129 -14.27 11.18 -4.69
CA ALA A 129 -14.42 10.47 -5.94
C ALA A 129 -13.40 9.32 -6.00
N PRO A 130 -13.66 8.23 -6.74
CA PRO A 130 -12.70 7.15 -6.93
C PRO A 130 -11.46 7.73 -7.61
N ALA A 131 -10.47 8.09 -6.81
CA ALA A 131 -9.17 8.49 -7.31
C ALA A 131 -8.43 7.23 -7.74
N ALA A 132 -7.94 7.24 -8.97
CA ALA A 132 -7.01 6.22 -9.41
C ALA A 132 -5.81 6.18 -8.45
N CYS A 133 -5.33 4.98 -8.14
CA CYS A 133 -4.07 4.83 -7.43
C CYS A 133 -3.00 5.68 -8.15
N PRO A 134 -2.05 6.29 -7.43
CA PRO A 134 -0.94 6.99 -8.08
C PRO A 134 -0.35 6.10 -9.17
N ALA A 135 -0.07 6.65 -10.34
CA ALA A 135 0.61 5.90 -11.40
C ALA A 135 2.06 5.61 -10.97
N PRO A 136 2.69 4.53 -11.47
CA PRO A 136 4.10 4.30 -11.25
C PRO A 136 4.89 5.55 -11.70
N ALA A 137 5.78 6.06 -10.84
CA ALA A 137 6.71 7.07 -11.29
C ALA A 137 7.55 6.51 -12.45
N SER A 138 7.93 7.38 -13.38
CA SER A 138 8.85 7.05 -14.48
C SER A 138 10.05 6.27 -13.93
N ARG A 139 10.42 5.19 -14.64
CA ARG A 139 11.57 4.35 -14.29
C ARG A 139 12.81 5.26 -14.28
N ARG A 140 13.34 5.52 -13.10
CA ARG A 140 14.60 6.25 -12.97
C ARG A 140 15.69 5.36 -13.55
N THR A 141 16.57 5.93 -14.37
CA THR A 141 17.75 5.21 -14.88
C THR A 141 18.56 4.73 -13.67
N LEU A 142 18.59 3.42 -13.46
CA LEU A 142 19.37 2.81 -12.37
C LEU A 142 20.82 2.72 -12.81
N SER A 143 21.74 3.04 -11.88
CA SER A 143 23.17 2.81 -12.06
C SER A 143 23.45 1.33 -12.37
N PRO A 144 24.57 1.01 -13.04
CA PRO A 144 24.93 -0.37 -13.32
C PRO A 144 24.95 -1.19 -12.04
N THR A 145 24.13 -2.22 -12.00
CA THR A 145 24.00 -3.11 -10.85
C THR A 145 25.25 -3.98 -10.74
N PRO A 146 25.89 -4.09 -9.55
CA PRO A 146 26.99 -5.03 -9.36
C PRO A 146 26.51 -6.47 -9.58
N THR A 147 27.44 -7.39 -9.88
CA THR A 147 27.11 -8.80 -10.06
C THR A 147 26.35 -9.35 -8.86
N VAL A 148 25.17 -9.93 -9.11
CA VAL A 148 24.31 -10.49 -8.06
C VAL A 148 25.10 -11.50 -7.23
N GLY A 149 25.00 -11.38 -5.91
CA GLY A 149 25.71 -12.25 -4.95
C GLY A 149 27.14 -11.83 -4.61
N SER A 150 27.75 -10.89 -5.35
CA SER A 150 29.05 -10.31 -4.96
C SER A 150 28.97 -9.56 -3.62
N PHE A 151 30.10 -9.40 -2.93
CA PHE A 151 30.13 -8.67 -1.65
C PHE A 151 29.63 -7.22 -1.79
N SER A 152 30.02 -6.53 -2.87
CA SER A 152 29.55 -5.17 -3.16
C SER A 152 28.03 -5.13 -3.36
N TRP A 153 27.47 -6.06 -4.15
CA TRP A 153 26.03 -6.19 -4.33
C TRP A 153 25.32 -6.39 -2.99
N LYS A 154 25.82 -7.32 -2.16
CA LYS A 154 25.26 -7.61 -0.83
C LYS A 154 25.23 -6.37 0.05
N LEU A 155 26.32 -5.61 0.11
CA LEU A 155 26.40 -4.38 0.90
C LEU A 155 25.46 -3.28 0.39
N GLU A 156 25.41 -3.06 -0.93
CA GLU A 156 24.52 -2.05 -1.52
C GLU A 156 23.05 -2.36 -1.23
N ARG A 157 22.65 -3.62 -1.40
CA ARG A 157 21.28 -4.06 -1.11
C ARG A 157 20.96 -3.98 0.38
N CYS A 158 21.92 -4.31 1.25
CA CYS A 158 21.75 -4.14 2.70
C CYS A 158 21.46 -2.68 3.08
N LYS A 159 22.17 -1.71 2.49
CA LYS A 159 21.95 -0.27 2.71
C LYS A 159 20.57 0.19 2.26
N ILE A 160 20.08 -0.31 1.12
CA ILE A 160 18.72 -0.01 0.62
C ILE A 160 17.67 -0.56 1.61
N ILE A 161 17.83 -1.80 2.07
CA ILE A 161 16.89 -2.43 3.02
C ILE A 161 16.93 -1.72 4.39
N GLN A 162 18.11 -1.34 4.88
CA GLN A 162 18.26 -0.56 6.12
C GLN A 162 17.55 0.80 6.00
N SER A 163 17.65 1.45 4.85
CA SER A 163 16.95 2.71 4.58
C SER A 163 15.44 2.51 4.51
N TYR A 164 14.97 1.41 3.90
CA TYR A 164 13.56 1.01 3.94
C TYR A 164 13.05 0.80 5.37
N GLN A 165 13.83 0.14 6.23
CA GLN A 165 13.45 -0.08 7.63
C GLN A 165 13.22 1.25 8.37
N ARG A 166 14.15 2.21 8.22
CA ARG A 166 14.02 3.55 8.81
C ARG A 166 12.81 4.31 8.27
N PHE A 167 12.61 4.25 6.95
CA PHE A 167 11.45 4.86 6.30
C PHE A 167 10.14 4.29 6.84
N MET A 168 10.00 2.96 6.91
CA MET A 168 8.79 2.33 7.43
C MET A 168 8.58 2.59 8.92
N GLU A 169 9.64 2.67 9.72
CA GLU A 169 9.55 3.11 11.11
C GLU A 169 8.95 4.53 11.22
N ALA A 170 9.43 5.46 10.39
CA ALA A 170 8.90 6.82 10.30
C ALA A 170 7.42 6.82 9.87
N VAL A 171 7.05 6.05 8.85
CA VAL A 171 5.66 5.85 8.41
C VAL A 171 4.80 5.34 9.56
N GLY A 172 5.28 4.33 10.29
CA GLY A 172 4.60 3.78 11.46
C GLY A 172 4.33 4.84 12.52
N LYS A 173 5.34 5.64 12.88
CA LYS A 173 5.21 6.75 13.85
C LYS A 173 4.13 7.76 13.42
N VAL A 174 4.09 8.15 12.15
CA VAL A 174 3.05 9.06 11.65
C VAL A 174 1.68 8.42 11.72
N LEU A 175 1.54 7.16 11.27
CA LEU A 175 0.26 6.44 11.30
C LEU A 175 -0.25 6.21 12.73
N GLU A 176 0.62 6.11 13.74
CA GLU A 176 0.17 6.01 15.14
C GLU A 176 -0.63 7.23 15.59
N THR A 177 -0.36 8.41 15.02
CA THR A 177 -1.13 9.64 15.31
C THR A 177 -2.50 9.66 14.61
N TRP A 178 -2.73 8.77 13.63
CA TRP A 178 -3.99 8.73 12.90
C TRP A 178 -5.05 8.00 13.73
N GLY A 179 -6.15 8.73 14.00
CA GLY A 179 -7.29 8.23 14.76
C GLY A 179 -8.40 7.64 13.90
N ALA A 180 -9.63 7.62 14.41
CA ALA A 180 -10.78 7.11 13.67
C ALA A 180 -11.11 7.92 12.40
N SER A 181 -11.58 7.22 11.37
CA SER A 181 -11.92 7.78 10.06
C SER A 181 -12.76 9.07 10.18
N PRO A 182 -12.52 10.10 9.34
CA PRO A 182 -13.34 11.31 9.30
C PRO A 182 -14.85 11.01 9.11
N GLY A 183 -15.19 10.00 8.30
CA GLY A 183 -16.58 9.57 8.11
C GLY A 183 -17.23 8.99 9.37
N GLN A 184 -16.44 8.35 10.23
CA GLN A 184 -16.89 7.76 11.48
C GLN A 184 -17.12 8.85 12.56
N ARG A 185 -16.28 9.91 12.58
CA ARG A 185 -16.51 11.11 13.40
C ARG A 185 -17.81 11.80 13.02
N ASN A 186 -18.07 11.98 11.72
CA ASN A 186 -19.31 12.62 11.24
C ASN A 186 -20.57 11.80 11.55
N ARG A 187 -20.51 10.47 11.45
CA ARG A 187 -21.64 9.58 11.79
C ARG A 187 -21.97 9.61 13.29
N LYS A 188 -20.95 9.62 14.16
CA LYS A 188 -21.14 9.81 15.61
C LYS A 188 -21.72 11.19 15.94
N ARG A 189 -21.25 12.24 15.26
CA ARG A 189 -21.77 13.61 15.47
C ARG A 189 -23.24 13.73 15.06
N ARG A 190 -23.65 13.15 13.92
CA ARG A 190 -25.06 13.08 13.50
C ARG A 190 -25.91 12.25 14.47
N SER A 191 -25.39 11.14 14.97
CA SER A 191 -26.06 10.30 15.97
C SER A 191 -26.29 11.07 17.28
N LEU A 192 -25.29 11.77 17.80
CA LEU A 192 -25.43 12.60 19.00
C LEU A 192 -26.43 13.74 18.80
N LEU A 193 -26.39 14.42 17.65
CA LEU A 193 -27.37 15.44 17.28
C LEU A 193 -28.79 14.89 17.27
N ASN A 194 -29.00 13.70 16.70
CA ASN A 194 -30.31 13.07 16.66
C ASN A 194 -30.81 12.66 18.06
N VAL A 195 -29.91 12.19 18.95
CA VAL A 195 -30.24 11.87 20.34
C VAL A 195 -30.64 13.15 21.11
N LEU A 196 -29.87 14.23 20.97
CA LEU A 196 -30.15 15.51 21.63
C LEU A 196 -31.46 16.14 21.12
N LEU A 197 -31.73 16.06 19.81
CA LEU A 197 -32.98 16.52 19.22
C LEU A 197 -34.18 15.66 19.67
N GLY A 198 -33.99 14.35 19.82
CA GLY A 198 -35.00 13.45 20.38
C GLY A 198 -35.35 13.76 21.84
N GLN A 199 -34.34 14.08 22.65
CA GLN A 199 -34.54 14.48 24.05
C GLN A 199 -35.27 15.84 24.16
N ARG A 200 -34.96 16.82 23.31
CA ARG A 200 -35.68 18.11 23.26
C ARG A 200 -37.15 17.98 22.89
N ARG A 201 -37.51 17.04 22.02
CA ARG A 201 -38.92 16.79 21.64
C ARG A 201 -39.72 16.15 22.77
N LYS A 202 -39.09 15.30 23.59
CA LYS A 202 -39.72 14.68 24.77
C LYS A 202 -40.03 15.67 25.88
N VAL A 203 -39.17 16.66 26.11
CA VAL A 203 -39.35 17.69 27.15
C VAL A 203 -40.44 18.70 26.80
N ARG A 204 -40.83 18.84 25.53
CA ARG A 204 -41.89 19.77 25.08
C ARG A 204 -43.30 19.15 25.04
N ALA A 205 -43.42 17.85 25.27
CA ALA A 205 -44.67 17.10 25.12
C ALA A 205 -45.23 16.56 26.46
N GLY A 206 -44.64 16.96 27.58
CA GLY A 206 -45.16 16.75 28.93
C GLY A 206 -45.31 18.10 29.63
#